data_AF-A0A6C8YH33-F1
#
_entry.id   AF-A0A6C8YH33-F1
#
_cell.length_a   1.000
_cell.length_b   1.000
_cell.length_c   1.000
_cell.angle_alpha   90.00
_cell.angle_beta   90.00
_cell.angle_gamma   90.00
#
_symmetry.space_group_name_H-M   'P 1'
#
loop_
_entity.id
_entity.type
_entity.pdbx_description
1 polymer ?
#
loop_
_entity_poly.entity_id
_entity_poly.type
_entity_poly.pdbx_seq_one_letter_code
_entity_poly.pdbx_strand_id
1 'polypeptide(L)'
;MTHFNALLAKEWLEQRRSLKIIWLPIVFALLGLTQPLMMYFLPEILKAVGTGAETEQVVALMGNQSAQEVMAQTLGSQFDQIGIIIIIVVAMACIQNDRTRGMLAFIMTRPVSAVEYVLSKWVMQCVVGLSSLLIGYVLAAYYTYFLFGELAINSLVEGFFVYAVWFIFVISLVVFASSIFDSNAVVAMISVFIAIVLGLISGLGGWIQIFNPAYLSKNATMLIMSGKTMDYFIPTILITAAWIILLVGLTVLMIKIKALPKTE
;
A
#
# COMPACT_ATOMS: atom_id res chain seq x y z
N MET A 1 -29.29 11.73 6.62
CA MET A 1 -27.90 11.27 6.39
C MET A 1 -27.07 11.70 7.60
N THR A 2 -26.24 10.82 8.16
CA THR A 2 -25.31 11.19 9.25
C THR A 2 -24.25 12.16 8.72
N HIS A 3 -23.66 12.99 9.60
CA HIS A 3 -22.59 13.91 9.22
C HIS A 3 -21.41 13.19 8.57
N PHE A 4 -21.04 12.03 9.12
CA PHE A 4 -20.03 11.14 8.55
C PHE A 4 -20.33 10.71 7.11
N ASN A 5 -21.56 10.28 6.80
CA ASN A 5 -21.90 9.84 5.43
C ASN A 5 -21.83 11.00 4.42
N ALA A 6 -22.18 12.21 4.84
CA ALA A 6 -22.06 13.39 3.98
C ALA A 6 -20.59 13.72 3.67
N LEU A 7 -19.70 13.62 4.68
CA LEU A 7 -18.26 13.77 4.47
C LEU A 7 -17.70 12.68 3.55
N LEU A 8 -18.07 11.42 3.79
CA LEU A 8 -17.63 10.31 2.96
C LEU A 8 -18.08 10.47 1.50
N ALA A 9 -19.30 10.95 1.27
CA ALA A 9 -19.79 11.26 -0.08
C ALA A 9 -19.00 12.40 -0.75
N LYS A 10 -18.60 13.42 0.02
CA LYS A 10 -17.70 14.49 -0.46
C LYS A 10 -16.34 13.91 -0.87
N GLU A 11 -15.74 13.06 -0.03
CA GLU A 11 -14.45 12.43 -0.33
C GLU A 11 -14.55 11.51 -1.55
N TRP A 12 -15.63 10.75 -1.69
CA TRP A 12 -15.87 9.92 -2.87
C TRP A 12 -15.95 10.78 -4.15
N LEU A 13 -16.67 11.90 -4.10
CA LEU A 13 -16.78 12.83 -5.22
C LEU A 13 -15.43 13.44 -5.59
N GLU A 14 -14.60 13.76 -4.59
CA GLU A 14 -13.25 14.28 -4.80
C GLU A 14 -12.35 13.25 -5.52
N GLN A 15 -12.39 12.00 -5.08
CA GLN A 15 -11.66 10.88 -5.71
C GLN A 15 -12.14 10.61 -7.14
N ARG A 16 -13.45 10.77 -7.41
CA ARG A 16 -14.01 10.66 -8.77
C ARG A 16 -13.58 11.80 -9.67
N ARG A 17 -13.66 13.04 -9.19
CA ARG A 17 -13.31 14.24 -9.98
C ARG A 17 -11.82 14.33 -10.28
N SER A 18 -10.98 13.81 -9.39
CA SER A 18 -9.54 13.65 -9.63
C SER A 18 -9.19 12.39 -10.43
N LEU A 19 -10.19 11.65 -10.90
CA LEU A 19 -10.08 10.40 -11.66
C LEU A 19 -9.29 9.29 -10.96
N LYS A 20 -8.98 9.43 -9.67
CA LYS A 20 -8.21 8.46 -8.88
C LYS A 20 -8.86 7.09 -8.86
N ILE A 21 -10.19 7.03 -8.86
CA ILE A 21 -10.95 5.77 -8.93
C ILE A 21 -10.75 5.02 -10.26
N ILE A 22 -10.33 5.70 -11.33
CA ILE A 22 -10.12 5.08 -12.64
C ILE A 22 -8.64 4.79 -12.85
N TRP A 23 -7.78 5.80 -12.72
CA TRP A 23 -6.38 5.63 -13.07
C TRP A 23 -5.61 4.80 -12.03
N LEU A 24 -5.97 4.87 -10.75
CA LEU A 24 -5.25 4.12 -9.71
C LEU A 24 -5.42 2.60 -9.86
N PRO A 25 -6.64 2.05 -10.07
CA PRO A 25 -6.79 0.64 -10.41
C PRO A 25 -6.05 0.22 -11.68
N ILE A 26 -6.03 1.06 -12.72
CA ILE A 26 -5.31 0.76 -13.96
C ILE A 26 -3.80 0.64 -13.68
N VAL A 27 -3.24 1.55 -12.89
CA VAL A 27 -1.82 1.51 -12.55
C VAL A 27 -1.49 0.28 -11.71
N PHE A 28 -2.30 -0.05 -10.71
CA PHE A 28 -2.11 -1.29 -9.93
C PHE A 28 -2.31 -2.55 -10.78
N ALA A 29 -3.23 -2.55 -11.74
CA ALA A 29 -3.39 -3.61 -12.73
C ALA A 29 -2.12 -3.81 -13.55
N LEU A 30 -1.57 -2.74 -14.13
CA LEU A 30 -0.32 -2.80 -14.89
C LEU A 30 0.85 -3.28 -14.02
N LEU A 31 0.95 -2.81 -12.78
CA LEU A 31 1.99 -3.28 -11.84
C LEU A 31 1.87 -4.78 -11.55
N GLY A 32 0.65 -5.26 -11.30
CA GLY A 32 0.39 -6.69 -11.07
C GLY A 32 0.73 -7.56 -12.28
N LEU A 33 0.45 -7.07 -13.49
CA LEU A 33 0.78 -7.77 -14.74
C LEU A 33 2.27 -7.75 -15.08
N THR A 34 3.01 -6.77 -14.56
CA THR A 34 4.42 -6.57 -14.94
C THR A 34 5.26 -7.79 -14.59
N GLN A 35 5.13 -8.32 -13.36
CA GLN A 35 6.00 -9.41 -12.90
C GLN A 35 5.75 -10.74 -13.63
N PRO A 36 4.49 -11.23 -13.77
CA PRO A 36 4.26 -12.51 -14.45
C PRO A 36 4.64 -12.46 -15.93
N LEU A 37 4.35 -11.35 -16.62
CA LEU A 37 4.73 -11.18 -18.02
C LEU A 37 6.24 -11.10 -18.17
N MET A 38 6.91 -10.29 -17.35
CA MET A 38 8.37 -10.15 -17.41
C MET A 38 9.04 -11.50 -17.18
N MET A 39 8.64 -12.25 -16.15
CA MET A 39 9.29 -13.52 -15.82
C MET A 39 9.05 -14.60 -16.89
N TYR A 40 7.89 -14.60 -17.54
CA TYR A 40 7.58 -15.56 -18.59
C TYR A 40 8.36 -15.29 -19.88
N PHE A 41 8.46 -14.02 -20.30
CA PHE A 41 9.12 -13.64 -21.54
C PHE A 41 10.62 -13.36 -21.38
N LEU A 42 11.15 -13.27 -20.16
CA LEU A 42 12.57 -13.01 -19.90
C LEU A 42 13.51 -13.98 -20.65
N PRO A 43 13.26 -15.31 -20.68
CA PRO A 43 14.09 -16.23 -21.45
C PRO A 43 14.12 -15.93 -22.95
N GLU A 44 12.99 -15.54 -23.54
CA GLU A 44 12.88 -15.20 -24.96
C GLU A 44 13.59 -13.87 -25.26
N ILE A 45 13.42 -12.87 -24.39
CA ILE A 45 14.10 -11.58 -24.51
C ILE A 45 15.62 -11.79 -24.46
N LEU A 46 16.11 -12.60 -23.53
CA LEU A 46 17.55 -12.90 -23.44
C LEU A 46 18.06 -13.60 -24.69
N LYS A 47 17.33 -14.57 -25.24
CA LYS A 47 17.71 -15.24 -26.51
C LYS A 47 17.72 -14.28 -27.71
N ALA A 48 16.82 -13.29 -27.74
CA ALA A 48 16.75 -12.33 -28.83
C ALA A 48 17.83 -11.24 -28.75
N VAL A 49 18.27 -10.89 -27.54
CA VAL A 49 19.26 -9.81 -27.30
C VAL A 49 20.68 -10.36 -27.11
N GLY A 50 20.82 -11.55 -26.57
CA GLY A 50 22.10 -12.20 -26.28
C GLY A 50 22.68 -12.93 -27.48
N THR A 51 24.00 -12.83 -27.65
CA THR A 51 24.74 -13.56 -28.70
C THR A 51 25.54 -14.70 -28.08
N GLY A 52 25.23 -15.96 -28.43
CA GLY A 52 26.09 -17.12 -28.16
C GLY A 52 25.69 -18.03 -27.00
N ALA A 53 26.51 -19.07 -26.77
CA ALA A 53 26.27 -20.19 -25.85
C ALA A 53 26.13 -19.78 -24.37
N GLU A 54 26.66 -18.63 -23.97
CA GLU A 54 26.53 -18.10 -22.61
C GLU A 54 25.07 -17.73 -22.28
N THR A 55 24.30 -17.27 -23.26
CA THR A 55 22.88 -16.91 -23.10
C THR A 55 22.03 -18.15 -22.82
N GLU A 56 22.32 -19.27 -23.49
CA GLU A 56 21.62 -20.53 -23.28
C GLU A 56 21.94 -21.13 -21.91
N GLN A 57 23.19 -21.00 -21.44
CA GLN A 57 23.58 -21.41 -20.09
C GLN A 57 22.89 -20.56 -19.01
N VAL A 58 22.79 -19.25 -19.19
CA VAL A 58 22.06 -18.35 -18.27
C VAL A 58 20.57 -18.69 -18.21
N VAL A 59 19.94 -18.95 -19.36
CA VAL A 59 18.53 -19.36 -19.41
C VAL A 59 18.32 -20.73 -18.76
N ALA A 60 19.23 -21.68 -18.95
CA ALA A 60 19.16 -22.99 -18.31
C ALA A 60 19.36 -22.91 -16.78
N LEU A 61 20.24 -22.01 -16.31
CA LEU A 61 20.47 -21.77 -14.88
C LEU A 61 19.32 -21.05 -14.18
N MET A 62 18.51 -20.27 -14.92
CA MET A 62 17.38 -19.54 -14.35
C MET A 62 16.29 -20.46 -13.79
N GLY A 63 16.22 -21.71 -14.29
CA GLY A 63 15.24 -22.70 -13.89
C GLY A 63 13.81 -22.31 -14.26
N ASN A 64 12.87 -23.24 -14.07
CA ASN A 64 11.45 -22.91 -14.18
C ASN A 64 11.00 -22.27 -12.86
N GLN A 65 10.54 -21.02 -12.91
CA GLN A 65 9.98 -20.36 -11.72
C GLN A 65 8.62 -20.96 -11.40
N SER A 66 8.37 -21.22 -10.13
CA SER A 66 7.05 -21.65 -9.69
C SER A 66 6.05 -20.48 -9.72
N ALA A 67 4.77 -20.80 -9.91
CA ALA A 67 3.69 -19.82 -9.83
C ALA A 67 3.72 -19.04 -8.50
N GLN A 68 4.02 -19.73 -7.40
CA GLN A 68 4.10 -19.16 -6.06
C GLN A 68 5.25 -18.14 -5.93
N GLU A 69 6.42 -18.43 -6.50
CA GLU A 69 7.55 -17.51 -6.52
C GLU A 69 7.23 -16.24 -7.31
N VAL A 70 6.66 -16.38 -8.51
CA VAL A 70 6.26 -15.23 -9.33
C VAL A 70 5.26 -14.35 -8.60
N MET A 71 4.26 -14.95 -7.96
CA MET A 71 3.26 -14.21 -7.20
C MET A 71 3.86 -13.51 -5.97
N ALA A 72 4.74 -14.21 -5.23
CA ALA A 72 5.44 -13.64 -4.09
C ALA A 72 6.38 -12.48 -4.49
N GLN A 73 7.07 -12.59 -5.62
CA GLN A 73 7.87 -11.50 -6.19
C GLN A 73 6.99 -10.32 -6.62
N THR A 74 5.81 -10.58 -7.18
CA THR A 74 4.86 -9.51 -7.56
C THR A 74 4.49 -8.69 -6.32
N LEU A 75 4.18 -9.36 -5.21
CA LEU A 75 3.86 -8.71 -3.95
C LEU A 75 5.06 -7.97 -3.33
N GLY A 76 6.18 -8.68 -3.15
CA GLY A 76 7.35 -8.19 -2.41
C GLY A 76 8.27 -7.23 -3.18
N SER A 77 8.10 -7.14 -4.51
CA SER A 77 8.90 -6.23 -5.35
C SER A 77 8.02 -5.14 -5.97
N GLN A 78 6.97 -5.51 -6.71
CA GLN A 78 6.19 -4.52 -7.46
C GLN A 78 5.26 -3.71 -6.55
N PHE A 79 4.43 -4.38 -5.75
CA PHE A 79 3.52 -3.68 -4.86
C PHE A 79 4.25 -3.03 -3.69
N ASP A 80 5.24 -3.70 -3.10
CA ASP A 80 5.99 -3.18 -1.96
C ASP A 80 6.90 -1.99 -2.28
N GLN A 81 7.45 -1.90 -3.50
CA GLN A 81 8.29 -0.76 -3.87
C GLN A 81 7.45 0.30 -4.56
N ILE A 82 6.90 -0.02 -5.72
CA ILE A 82 6.22 0.96 -6.57
C ILE A 82 4.79 1.21 -6.07
N GLY A 83 4.06 0.15 -5.70
CA GLY A 83 2.69 0.29 -5.18
C GLY A 83 2.61 1.17 -3.92
N ILE A 84 3.54 0.99 -2.98
CA ILE A 84 3.67 1.84 -1.78
C ILE A 84 3.95 3.30 -2.13
N ILE A 85 4.89 3.56 -3.02
CA ILE A 85 5.20 4.94 -3.44
C ILE A 85 3.97 5.59 -4.07
N ILE A 86 3.24 4.87 -4.91
CA ILE A 86 2.06 5.39 -5.59
C ILE A 86 0.95 5.72 -4.59
N ILE A 87 0.64 4.84 -3.64
CA ILE A 87 -0.40 5.14 -2.64
C ILE A 87 0.01 6.32 -1.75
N ILE A 88 1.28 6.46 -1.43
CA ILE A 88 1.81 7.63 -0.71
C ILE A 88 1.54 8.92 -1.50
N VAL A 89 1.87 8.95 -2.80
CA VAL A 89 1.65 10.13 -3.66
C VAL A 89 0.16 10.43 -3.82
N VAL A 90 -0.69 9.41 -3.88
CA VAL A 90 -2.16 9.58 -3.97
C VAL A 90 -2.73 10.22 -2.71
N ALA A 91 -2.22 9.84 -1.54
CA ALA A 91 -2.73 10.23 -0.23
C ALA A 91 -2.03 11.45 0.40
N MET A 92 -0.86 11.87 -0.09
CA MET A 92 -0.04 12.93 0.54
C MET A 92 -0.80 14.25 0.75
N ALA A 93 -1.74 14.58 -0.14
CA ALA A 93 -2.48 15.84 -0.13
C ALA A 93 -3.86 15.75 0.56
N CYS A 94 -4.20 14.61 1.17
CA CYS A 94 -5.54 14.27 1.64
C CYS A 94 -6.10 15.29 2.65
N ILE A 95 -5.31 15.68 3.65
CA ILE A 95 -5.68 16.68 4.66
C ILE A 95 -5.13 18.06 4.30
N GLN A 96 -3.93 18.11 3.70
CA GLN A 96 -3.25 19.36 3.40
C GLN A 96 -4.04 20.26 2.46
N ASN A 97 -4.68 19.70 1.41
CA ASN A 97 -5.48 20.48 0.47
C ASN A 97 -6.65 21.21 1.14
N ASP A 98 -7.30 20.57 2.10
CA ASP A 98 -8.42 21.18 2.83
C ASP A 98 -7.90 22.30 3.76
N ARG A 99 -6.69 22.15 4.31
CA ARG A 99 -6.04 23.18 5.13
C ARG A 99 -5.60 24.39 4.31
N THR A 100 -4.83 24.18 3.25
CA THR A 100 -4.24 25.27 2.45
C THR A 100 -5.30 26.08 1.71
N ARG A 101 -6.45 25.48 1.40
CA ARG A 101 -7.59 26.16 0.78
C ARG A 101 -8.54 26.82 1.80
N GLY A 102 -8.21 26.80 3.10
CA GLY A 102 -9.07 27.33 4.17
C GLY A 102 -10.36 26.55 4.41
N MET A 103 -10.58 25.43 3.69
CA MET A 103 -11.77 24.61 3.79
C MET A 103 -11.88 23.93 5.16
N LEU A 104 -10.74 23.58 5.77
CA LEU A 104 -10.70 22.96 7.10
C LEU A 104 -11.35 23.84 8.16
N ALA A 105 -11.07 25.15 8.15
CA ALA A 105 -11.69 26.09 9.09
C ALA A 105 -13.20 26.15 8.89
N PHE A 106 -13.68 26.18 7.65
CA PHE A 106 -15.11 26.16 7.33
C PHE A 106 -15.81 24.85 7.67
N ILE A 107 -15.14 23.70 7.54
CA ILE A 107 -15.71 22.40 7.92
C ILE A 107 -15.89 22.33 9.44
N MET A 108 -14.93 22.86 10.20
CA MET A 108 -14.95 22.83 11.67
C MET A 108 -15.92 23.82 12.31
N THR A 109 -16.49 24.78 11.57
CA THR A 109 -17.61 25.61 12.06
C THR A 109 -18.96 24.89 12.00
N ARG A 110 -19.05 23.79 11.27
CA ARG A 110 -20.24 22.91 11.26
C ARG A 110 -20.20 21.97 12.46
N PRO A 111 -21.34 21.40 12.90
CA PRO A 111 -21.39 20.44 14.01
C PRO A 111 -20.84 19.07 13.57
N VAL A 112 -19.57 19.03 13.20
CA VAL A 112 -18.84 17.88 12.69
C VAL A 112 -17.63 17.68 13.59
N SER A 113 -17.44 16.46 14.09
CA SER A 113 -16.29 16.17 14.94
C SER A 113 -15.01 16.01 14.12
N ALA A 114 -13.86 16.35 14.71
CA ALA A 114 -12.54 16.08 14.11
C ALA A 114 -12.33 14.58 13.82
N VAL A 115 -12.97 13.71 14.60
CA VAL A 115 -12.94 12.25 14.41
C VAL A 115 -13.63 11.86 13.10
N GLU A 116 -14.86 12.35 12.87
CA GLU A 116 -15.60 12.05 11.64
C GLU A 116 -14.87 12.58 10.40
N TYR A 117 -14.28 13.77 10.48
CA TYR A 117 -13.46 14.34 9.41
C TYR A 117 -12.27 13.43 9.07
N VAL A 118 -11.43 13.10 10.05
CA VAL A 118 -10.23 12.26 9.82
C VAL A 118 -10.60 10.86 9.36
N LEU A 119 -11.62 10.23 9.96
CA LEU A 119 -12.06 8.90 9.55
C LEU A 119 -12.61 8.91 8.14
N SER A 120 -13.38 9.93 7.72
CA SER A 120 -13.89 10.01 6.35
C SER A 120 -12.76 10.03 5.31
N LYS A 121 -11.70 10.79 5.60
CA LYS A 121 -10.48 10.89 4.79
C LYS A 121 -9.74 9.56 4.75
N TRP A 122 -9.45 8.99 5.91
CA TRP A 122 -8.69 7.75 6.04
C TRP A 122 -9.41 6.55 5.41
N VAL A 123 -10.70 6.38 5.69
CA VAL A 123 -11.53 5.31 5.11
C VAL A 123 -11.56 5.44 3.60
N MET A 124 -11.71 6.65 3.05
CA MET A 124 -11.76 6.83 1.60
C MET A 124 -10.43 6.43 0.92
N GLN A 125 -9.29 6.81 1.50
CA GLN A 125 -7.98 6.40 0.97
C GLN A 125 -7.80 4.88 1.07
N CYS A 126 -8.24 4.26 2.17
CA CYS A 126 -8.19 2.80 2.33
C CYS A 126 -9.08 2.10 1.29
N VAL A 127 -10.31 2.55 1.08
CA VAL A 127 -11.24 1.95 0.09
C VAL A 127 -10.66 2.03 -1.31
N VAL A 128 -10.27 3.22 -1.76
CA VAL A 128 -9.74 3.45 -3.11
C VAL A 128 -8.40 2.72 -3.32
N GLY A 129 -7.52 2.75 -2.31
CA GLY A 129 -6.24 2.06 -2.36
C GLY A 129 -6.39 0.54 -2.38
N LEU A 130 -7.15 -0.03 -1.45
CA LEU A 130 -7.36 -1.48 -1.35
C LEU A 130 -8.14 -2.03 -2.55
N SER A 131 -9.13 -1.31 -3.09
CA SER A 131 -9.81 -1.75 -4.32
C SER A 131 -8.84 -1.79 -5.50
N SER A 132 -7.95 -0.80 -5.60
CA SER A 132 -6.94 -0.76 -6.67
C SER A 132 -5.93 -1.89 -6.53
N LEU A 133 -5.42 -2.09 -5.30
CA LEU A 133 -4.53 -3.20 -4.97
C LEU A 133 -5.19 -4.55 -5.25
N LEU A 134 -6.44 -4.75 -4.87
CA LEU A 134 -7.19 -5.99 -5.12
C LEU A 134 -7.29 -6.30 -6.61
N ILE A 135 -7.62 -5.29 -7.44
CA ILE A 135 -7.67 -5.45 -8.89
C ILE A 135 -6.31 -5.88 -9.44
N GLY A 136 -5.23 -5.20 -9.02
CA GLY A 136 -3.87 -5.57 -9.42
C GLY A 136 -3.47 -6.98 -8.97
N TYR A 137 -3.79 -7.32 -7.73
CA TYR A 137 -3.48 -8.63 -7.13
C TYR A 137 -4.23 -9.77 -7.81
N VAL A 138 -5.52 -9.59 -8.11
CA VAL A 138 -6.34 -10.59 -8.83
C VAL A 138 -5.84 -10.77 -10.26
N LEU A 139 -5.48 -9.68 -10.96
CA LEU A 139 -4.93 -9.77 -12.30
C LEU A 139 -3.56 -10.47 -12.32
N ALA A 140 -2.69 -10.17 -11.35
CA ALA A 140 -1.44 -10.88 -11.16
C ALA A 140 -1.68 -12.38 -10.97
N ALA A 141 -2.54 -12.76 -10.02
CA ALA A 141 -2.87 -14.15 -9.74
C ALA A 141 -3.48 -14.87 -10.95
N TYR A 142 -4.35 -14.20 -11.71
CA TYR A 142 -4.96 -14.75 -12.93
C TYR A 142 -3.93 -15.04 -14.01
N TYR A 143 -3.04 -14.09 -14.31
CA TYR A 143 -2.00 -14.29 -15.33
C TYR A 143 -0.91 -15.24 -14.87
N THR A 144 -0.54 -15.23 -13.59
CA THR A 144 0.38 -16.22 -13.02
C THR A 144 -0.21 -17.63 -13.12
N TYR A 145 -1.49 -17.80 -12.82
CA TYR A 145 -2.17 -19.09 -12.99
C TYR A 145 -2.11 -19.57 -14.44
N PHE A 146 -2.41 -18.68 -15.38
CA PHE A 146 -2.43 -19.00 -16.81
C PHE A 146 -1.04 -19.34 -17.36
N LEU A 147 0.02 -18.65 -16.91
CA LEU A 147 1.38 -18.80 -17.46
C LEU A 147 2.24 -19.84 -16.73
N PHE A 148 2.08 -19.97 -15.41
CA PHE A 148 2.96 -20.78 -14.55
C PHE A 148 2.23 -21.94 -13.84
N GLY A 149 0.89 -22.03 -13.95
CA GLY A 149 0.10 -23.13 -13.39
C GLY A 149 -0.50 -22.84 -12.01
N GLU A 150 -0.79 -23.90 -11.26
CA GLU A 150 -1.69 -23.80 -10.11
C GLU A 150 -1.14 -22.97 -8.93
N LEU A 151 -2.04 -22.19 -8.33
CA LEU A 151 -1.80 -21.44 -7.10
C LEU A 151 -2.77 -21.91 -6.02
N ALA A 152 -2.27 -22.06 -4.79
CA ALA A 152 -3.12 -22.35 -3.65
C ALA A 152 -3.95 -21.11 -3.30
N ILE A 153 -5.26 -21.15 -3.62
CA ILE A 153 -6.18 -20.02 -3.42
C ILE A 153 -6.20 -19.56 -1.96
N ASN A 154 -6.15 -20.50 -1.00
CA ASN A 154 -6.13 -20.17 0.42
C ASN A 154 -4.93 -19.29 0.78
N SER A 155 -3.73 -19.69 0.33
CA SER A 155 -2.49 -18.94 0.55
C SER A 155 -2.48 -17.57 -0.15
N LEU A 156 -3.11 -17.46 -1.31
CA LEU A 156 -3.30 -16.17 -1.99
C LEU A 156 -4.20 -15.23 -1.18
N VAL A 157 -5.35 -15.73 -0.72
CA VAL A 157 -6.30 -14.92 0.05
C VAL A 157 -5.69 -14.47 1.38
N GLU A 158 -5.03 -15.39 2.10
CA GLU A 158 -4.30 -15.07 3.33
C GLU A 158 -3.19 -14.03 3.09
N GLY A 159 -2.38 -14.24 2.05
CA GLY A 159 -1.33 -13.29 1.64
C GLY A 159 -1.88 -11.90 1.35
N PHE A 160 -2.99 -11.80 0.63
CA PHE A 160 -3.65 -10.52 0.35
C PHE A 160 -4.07 -9.79 1.63
N PHE A 161 -4.75 -10.48 2.56
CA PHE A 161 -5.21 -9.85 3.79
C PHE A 161 -4.07 -9.42 4.70
N VAL A 162 -3.01 -10.23 4.83
CA VAL A 162 -1.82 -9.86 5.60
C VAL A 162 -1.14 -8.63 5.00
N TYR A 163 -0.97 -8.61 3.67
CA TYR A 163 -0.39 -7.47 2.98
C TYR A 163 -1.28 -6.21 3.08
N ALA A 164 -2.60 -6.36 3.03
CA ALA A 164 -3.54 -5.26 3.18
C ALA A 164 -3.36 -4.52 4.52
N VAL A 165 -3.01 -5.22 5.61
CA VAL A 165 -2.72 -4.58 6.90
C VAL A 165 -1.49 -3.67 6.82
N TRP A 166 -0.41 -4.13 6.18
CA TRP A 166 0.77 -3.31 5.91
C TRP A 166 0.44 -2.10 5.04
N PHE A 167 -0.33 -2.32 3.98
CA PHE A 167 -0.79 -1.26 3.08
C PHE A 167 -1.63 -0.19 3.81
N ILE A 168 -2.54 -0.60 4.69
CA ILE A 168 -3.33 0.31 5.54
C ILE A 168 -2.44 1.07 6.52
N PHE A 169 -1.41 0.43 7.09
CA PHE A 169 -0.44 1.13 7.94
C PHE A 169 0.25 2.27 7.17
N VAL A 170 0.71 2.02 5.94
CA VAL A 170 1.30 3.07 5.08
C VAL A 170 0.32 4.21 4.83
N ILE A 171 -0.93 3.92 4.50
CA ILE A 171 -1.96 4.96 4.33
C ILE A 171 -2.13 5.78 5.61
N SER A 172 -2.16 5.12 6.77
CA SER A 172 -2.29 5.77 8.08
C SER A 172 -1.12 6.70 8.37
N LEU A 173 0.10 6.27 8.04
CA LEU A 173 1.32 7.06 8.15
C LEU A 173 1.26 8.33 7.29
N VAL A 174 0.83 8.20 6.03
CA VAL A 174 0.74 9.33 5.09
C VAL A 174 -0.34 10.32 5.52
N VAL A 175 -1.50 9.82 5.95
CA VAL A 175 -2.58 10.66 6.47
C VAL A 175 -2.10 11.44 7.70
N PHE A 176 -1.39 10.78 8.61
CA PHE A 176 -0.78 11.45 9.77
C PHE A 176 0.25 12.51 9.35
N ALA A 177 1.19 12.17 8.47
CA ALA A 177 2.19 13.12 7.96
C ALA A 177 1.53 14.32 7.26
N SER A 178 0.45 14.10 6.49
CA SER A 178 -0.31 15.17 5.83
C SER A 178 -1.01 16.13 6.81
N SER A 179 -1.24 15.69 8.06
CA SER A 179 -1.74 16.56 9.12
C SER A 179 -0.64 17.39 9.78
N ILE A 180 0.61 16.94 9.75
CA ILE A 180 1.75 17.65 10.37
C ILE A 180 2.34 18.66 9.41
N PHE A 181 2.61 18.28 8.17
CA PHE A 181 3.37 19.10 7.23
C PHE A 181 2.47 19.81 6.21
N ASP A 182 2.84 21.04 5.86
CA ASP A 182 2.09 21.88 4.93
C ASP A 182 2.61 21.80 3.48
N SER A 183 3.69 21.05 3.23
CA SER A 183 4.21 20.76 1.88
C SER A 183 3.95 19.30 1.47
N ASN A 184 3.24 19.08 0.37
CA ASN A 184 2.96 17.75 -0.21
C ASN A 184 4.25 16.95 -0.46
N ALA A 185 5.29 17.62 -0.95
CA ALA A 185 6.58 16.99 -1.24
C ALA A 185 7.24 16.45 0.04
N VAL A 186 7.15 17.19 1.15
CA VAL A 186 7.70 16.77 2.45
C VAL A 186 6.92 15.58 3.00
N VAL A 187 5.58 15.61 2.91
CA VAL A 187 4.71 14.49 3.32
C VAL A 187 5.10 13.21 2.57
N ALA A 188 5.23 13.29 1.25
CA ALA A 188 5.61 12.14 0.42
C ALA A 188 7.00 11.64 0.77
N MET A 189 8.00 12.53 0.82
CA MET A 189 9.39 12.17 1.09
C MET A 189 9.57 11.46 2.43
N ILE A 190 9.00 12.02 3.51
CA ILE A 190 9.10 11.41 4.85
C ILE A 190 8.39 10.06 4.89
N SER A 191 7.20 9.96 4.29
CA SER A 191 6.44 8.70 4.29
C SER A 191 7.14 7.60 3.50
N VAL A 192 7.70 7.94 2.33
CA VAL A 192 8.50 7.01 1.51
C VAL A 192 9.76 6.60 2.26
N PHE A 193 10.48 7.55 2.84
CA PHE A 193 11.70 7.26 3.60
C PHE A 193 11.43 6.29 4.76
N ILE A 194 10.38 6.55 5.56
CA ILE A 194 9.99 5.65 6.65
C ILE A 194 9.60 4.27 6.12
N ALA A 195 8.80 4.19 5.06
CA ALA A 195 8.41 2.91 4.47
C ALA A 195 9.61 2.09 3.98
N ILE A 196 10.58 2.73 3.31
CA ILE A 196 11.82 2.08 2.86
C ILE A 196 12.64 1.60 4.06
N VAL A 197 12.83 2.43 5.09
CA VAL A 197 13.59 2.05 6.29
C VAL A 197 12.96 0.85 6.98
N LEU A 198 11.63 0.82 7.13
CA LEU A 198 10.92 -0.34 7.69
C LEU A 198 11.09 -1.60 6.81
N GLY A 199 11.04 -1.43 5.49
CA GLY A 199 11.31 -2.51 4.52
C GLY A 199 12.72 -3.08 4.66
N LEU A 200 13.74 -2.23 4.80
CA LEU A 200 15.14 -2.64 5.01
C LEU A 200 15.33 -3.36 6.35
N ILE A 201 14.75 -2.84 7.44
CA ILE A 201 14.80 -3.48 8.76
C ILE A 201 14.17 -4.87 8.70
N SER A 202 13.13 -5.08 7.88
CA SER A 202 12.47 -6.38 7.72
C SER A 202 13.41 -7.49 7.21
N GLY A 203 14.50 -7.13 6.53
CA GLY A 203 15.51 -8.08 6.05
C GLY A 203 16.51 -8.53 7.12
N LEU A 204 16.61 -7.84 8.26
CA LEU A 204 17.62 -8.11 9.28
C LEU A 204 17.24 -9.24 10.27
N GLY A 205 15.97 -9.64 10.29
CA GLY A 205 15.46 -10.66 11.21
C GLY A 205 15.43 -10.21 12.69
N GLY A 206 15.28 -11.17 13.60
CA GLY A 206 15.30 -10.96 15.05
C GLY A 206 13.97 -10.52 15.68
N TRP A 207 13.96 -10.37 17.01
CA TRP A 207 12.76 -10.02 17.79
C TRP A 207 12.21 -8.63 17.49
N ILE A 208 13.04 -7.72 16.94
CA ILE A 208 12.60 -6.35 16.62
C ILE A 208 11.51 -6.31 15.55
N GLN A 209 11.35 -7.38 14.76
CA GLN A 209 10.30 -7.50 13.76
C GLN A 209 8.87 -7.54 14.34
N ILE A 210 8.74 -7.82 15.64
CA ILE A 210 7.49 -7.68 16.39
C ILE A 210 6.92 -6.26 16.23
N PHE A 211 7.79 -5.24 16.20
CA PHE A 211 7.39 -3.84 16.13
C PHE A 211 7.37 -3.26 14.72
N ASN A 212 7.78 -4.03 13.70
CA ASN A 212 7.99 -3.55 12.34
C ASN A 212 6.82 -3.95 11.42
N PRO A 213 5.94 -3.02 11.01
CA PRO A 213 4.80 -3.33 10.17
C PRO A 213 5.17 -3.87 8.77
N ALA A 214 6.34 -3.49 8.23
CA ALA A 214 6.80 -3.98 6.93
C ALA A 214 7.11 -5.49 6.93
N TYR A 215 7.31 -6.07 8.12
CA TYR A 215 7.50 -7.51 8.25
C TYR A 215 6.24 -8.32 7.87
N LEU A 216 5.06 -7.69 7.89
CA LEU A 216 3.82 -8.30 7.37
C LEU A 216 3.89 -8.55 5.87
N SER A 217 4.58 -7.69 5.10
CA SER A 217 4.78 -7.96 3.68
C SER A 217 5.62 -9.22 3.46
N LYS A 218 6.70 -9.39 4.23
CA LYS A 218 7.50 -10.63 4.20
C LYS A 218 6.68 -11.86 4.58
N ASN A 219 5.86 -11.76 5.63
CA ASN A 219 4.93 -12.83 6.01
C ASN A 219 3.93 -13.15 4.89
N ALA A 220 3.37 -12.15 4.21
CA ALA A 220 2.47 -12.35 3.09
C ALA A 220 3.17 -13.07 1.92
N THR A 221 4.42 -12.71 1.59
CA THR A 221 5.20 -13.43 0.57
C THR A 221 5.49 -14.87 0.99
N MET A 222 5.87 -15.12 2.25
CA MET A 222 6.15 -16.46 2.78
C MET A 222 4.91 -17.37 2.77
N LEU A 223 3.74 -16.80 3.10
CA LEU A 223 2.45 -17.48 3.01
C LEU A 223 2.15 -17.92 1.59
N ILE A 224 2.36 -17.05 0.59
CA ILE A 224 2.14 -17.38 -0.82
C ILE A 224 3.13 -18.47 -1.28
N MET A 225 4.39 -18.39 -0.86
CA MET A 225 5.44 -19.34 -1.26
C MET A 225 5.27 -20.73 -0.66
N SER A 226 4.94 -20.80 0.63
CA SER A 226 5.08 -22.04 1.42
C SER A 226 3.84 -22.42 2.22
N GLY A 227 2.81 -21.58 2.24
CA GLY A 227 1.64 -21.74 3.12
C GLY A 227 1.95 -21.56 4.61
N LYS A 228 3.16 -21.11 4.96
CA LYS A 228 3.61 -20.93 6.35
C LYS A 228 3.85 -19.46 6.66
N THR A 229 3.59 -19.08 7.90
CA THR A 229 3.94 -17.77 8.44
C THR A 229 5.39 -17.75 8.92
N MET A 230 5.99 -16.56 9.03
CA MET A 230 7.27 -16.39 9.71
C MET A 230 7.07 -16.30 11.23
N ASP A 231 8.18 -16.25 11.96
CA ASP A 231 8.17 -16.05 13.40
C ASP A 231 7.46 -14.73 13.77
N TYR A 232 6.91 -14.63 14.99
CA TYR A 232 6.30 -13.40 15.51
C TYR A 232 5.12 -12.83 14.71
N PHE A 233 4.57 -13.57 13.76
CA PHE A 233 3.47 -13.14 12.88
C PHE A 233 2.28 -12.51 13.63
N ILE A 234 1.72 -13.22 14.62
CA ILE A 234 0.56 -12.75 15.38
C ILE A 234 0.89 -11.47 16.19
N PRO A 235 1.97 -11.41 16.99
CA PRO A 235 2.42 -10.16 17.61
C PRO A 235 2.57 -8.99 16.64
N THR A 236 3.18 -9.21 15.47
CA THR A 236 3.38 -8.14 14.47
C THR A 236 2.05 -7.60 13.94
N ILE A 237 1.04 -8.44 13.70
CA ILE A 237 -0.30 -7.99 13.28
C ILE A 237 -0.92 -7.10 14.36
N LEU A 238 -0.92 -7.56 15.62
CA LEU A 238 -1.56 -6.84 16.72
C LEU A 238 -0.91 -5.48 16.97
N ILE A 239 0.43 -5.44 16.94
CA ILE A 239 1.18 -4.19 17.12
C ILE A 239 0.99 -3.26 15.94
N THR A 240 0.94 -3.78 14.70
CA THR A 240 0.63 -2.96 13.52
C THR A 240 -0.77 -2.35 13.62
N ALA A 241 -1.77 -3.11 14.07
CA ALA A 241 -3.11 -2.58 14.31
C ALA A 241 -3.11 -1.48 15.39
N ALA A 242 -2.34 -1.66 16.47
CA ALA A 242 -2.16 -0.63 17.49
C ALA A 242 -1.49 0.63 16.92
N TRP A 243 -0.47 0.50 16.07
CA TRP A 243 0.16 1.62 15.38
C TRP A 243 -0.81 2.36 14.45
N ILE A 244 -1.66 1.65 13.72
CA ILE A 244 -2.70 2.25 12.86
C ILE A 244 -3.64 3.11 13.73
N ILE A 245 -4.17 2.54 14.82
CA ILE A 245 -5.06 3.25 15.74
C ILE A 245 -4.36 4.49 16.33
N LEU A 246 -3.10 4.34 16.74
CA LEU A 246 -2.29 5.44 17.27
C LEU A 246 -2.12 6.56 16.23
N LEU A 247 -1.71 6.25 15.00
CA LEU A 247 -1.51 7.24 13.94
C LEU A 247 -2.80 7.99 13.59
N VAL A 248 -3.92 7.28 13.47
CA VAL A 248 -5.23 7.89 13.24
C VAL A 248 -5.64 8.78 14.42
N GLY A 249 -5.44 8.31 15.66
CA GLY A 249 -5.69 9.10 16.88
C GLY A 249 -4.83 10.37 16.96
N LEU A 250 -3.53 10.27 16.67
CA LEU A 250 -2.62 11.41 16.62
C LEU A 250 -3.03 12.40 15.51
N THR A 251 -3.51 11.91 14.37
CA THR A 251 -4.06 12.75 13.30
C THR A 251 -5.26 13.56 13.80
N VAL A 252 -6.19 12.94 14.53
CA VAL A 252 -7.33 13.64 15.14
C VAL A 252 -6.87 14.73 16.11
N LEU A 253 -5.89 14.45 16.97
CA LEU A 253 -5.33 15.43 17.90
C LEU A 253 -4.70 16.62 17.16
N MET A 254 -3.92 16.36 16.11
CA MET A 254 -3.29 17.41 15.29
C MET A 254 -4.32 18.32 14.63
N ILE A 255 -5.44 17.77 14.15
CA ILE A 255 -6.53 18.56 13.57
C ILE A 255 -7.19 19.45 14.62
N LYS A 256 -7.43 18.94 15.84
CA LYS A 256 -8.01 19.75 16.92
C LYS A 256 -7.10 20.93 17.30
N ILE A 257 -5.78 20.71 17.36
CA ILE A 257 -4.82 21.75 17.73
C ILE A 257 -4.71 22.82 16.64
N LYS A 258 -4.63 22.41 15.36
CA LYS A 258 -4.41 23.33 14.23
C LYS A 258 -5.67 23.99 13.67
N ALA A 259 -6.86 23.51 14.01
CA ALA A 259 -8.13 24.09 13.54
C ALA A 259 -8.52 25.39 14.27
N LEU A 260 -7.92 25.69 15.43
CA LEU A 260 -8.13 26.95 16.13
C LEU A 260 -7.18 28.00 15.54
N PRO A 261 -7.68 29.14 15.01
CA PRO A 261 -6.80 30.24 14.68
C PRO A 261 -6.06 30.66 15.96
N LYS A 262 -4.75 30.91 15.86
CA LYS A 262 -4.07 31.69 16.90
C LYS A 262 -4.80 33.02 16.97
N THR A 263 -5.48 33.27 18.08
CA THR A 263 -5.93 34.62 18.44
C THR A 263 -4.66 35.42 18.72
N GLU A 264 -4.16 36.11 17.71
CA GLU A 264 -3.28 37.27 17.88
C GLU A 264 -4.14 38.53 18.06
#